data_AF-A0AA46W9U5-F1
#
_entry.id   AF-A0AA46W9U5-F1
#
_cell.length_a   1.000
_cell.length_b   1.000
_cell.length_c   1.000
_cell.angle_alpha   90.00
_cell.angle_beta   90.00
_cell.angle_gamma   90.00
#
_symmetry.space_group_name_H-M   'P 1'
#
loop_
_entity.id
_entity.type
_entity.pdbx_description
1 polymer ?
#
loop_
_entity_poly.entity_id
_entity_poly.type
_entity_poly.pdbx_seq_one_letter_code
_entity_poly.pdbx_strand_id
1 'polypeptide(L)' 'MNYCEEKDGGVVLRYFLNCSDLHKQKDNRSTYLYDEITQKDSETHSKERAYYIGYYKNRQLIRYKKVYRGQVLMDKEIH' A
#
# COMPACT_ATOMS: atom_id res chain seq x y z
N MET A 1 -11.65 11.54 13.38
CA MET A 1 -11.36 10.48 12.40
C MET A 1 -9.87 10.23 12.45
N ASN A 2 -9.43 9.24 13.24
CA ASN A 2 -8.01 8.95 13.43
C ASN A 2 -7.60 7.91 12.39
N TYR A 3 -7.19 8.38 11.22
CA TYR A 3 -6.49 7.53 10.27
C TYR A 3 -5.01 7.62 10.59
N CYS A 4 -4.36 6.45 10.63
CA CYS A 4 -2.91 6.20 10.68
C CYS A 4 -2.36 5.91 12.09
N GLU A 5 -2.10 4.64 12.37
CA GLU A 5 -1.13 4.24 13.40
C GLU A 5 0.26 4.70 12.94
N GLU A 6 0.77 5.79 13.51
CA GLU A 6 2.19 6.13 13.41
C GLU A 6 2.99 5.06 14.16
N LYS A 7 3.71 4.21 13.43
CA LYS A 7 4.71 3.31 14.00
C LYS A 7 6.08 3.95 13.86
N ASP A 8 6.81 4.02 14.97
CA ASP A 8 8.19 4.49 15.16
C ASP A 8 8.90 5.05 13.90
N GLY A 9 9.10 6.37 13.87
CA GLY A 9 9.88 7.06 12.82
C GLY A 9 9.07 7.83 11.77
N GLY A 10 7.80 8.13 12.05
CA GLY A 10 6.94 8.96 11.19
C GLY A 10 6.46 8.25 9.92
N VAL A 11 6.43 6.91 9.95
CA VAL A 11 5.92 6.11 8.84
C VAL A 11 4.43 5.87 9.04
N VAL A 12 3.67 6.21 8.01
CA VAL A 12 2.23 6.10 7.94
C VAL A 12 1.84 4.93 7.05
N LEU A 13 1.04 4.02 7.59
CA LEU A 13 0.48 2.89 6.85
C LEU A 13 -0.82 3.30 6.16
N ARG A 14 -0.96 2.93 4.89
CA ARG A 14 -2.19 3.11 4.10
C ARG A 14 -2.53 1.83 3.35
N TYR A 15 -3.82 1.54 3.22
CA TYR A 15 -4.32 0.31 2.61
C TYR A 15 -4.94 0.62 1.26
N PHE A 16 -4.71 -0.23 0.26
CA PHE A 16 -5.17 -0.01 -1.11
C PHE A 16 -5.65 -1.30 -1.75
N LEU A 17 -6.58 -1.23 -2.68
CA LEU A 17 -7.03 -2.41 -3.43
C LEU A 17 -6.22 -2.66 -4.69
N ASN A 18 -5.66 -1.61 -5.28
CA ASN A 18 -5.02 -1.68 -6.58
C ASN A 18 -3.62 -1.05 -6.57
N CYS A 19 -2.79 -1.53 -7.48
CA CYS A 19 -1.43 -1.05 -7.72
C CYS A 19 -1.26 -0.87 -9.22
N SER A 20 -0.79 0.30 -9.66
CA SER A 20 -0.52 0.57 -11.08
C SER A 20 0.98 0.64 -11.28
N ASP A 21 1.51 -0.40 -11.93
CA ASP A 21 2.84 -0.37 -12.53
C ASP A 21 2.84 0.34 -13.90
N LEU A 22 1.66 0.73 -14.41
CA LEU A 22 1.47 1.22 -15.78
C LEU A 22 2.19 2.54 -16.08
N HIS A 23 2.64 3.28 -15.06
CA HIS A 23 3.39 4.54 -15.23
C HIS A 23 4.88 4.34 -15.54
N LYS A 24 5.40 3.11 -15.51
CA LYS A 24 6.83 2.84 -15.78
C LYS A 24 7.25 3.09 -17.23
N GLN A 25 6.35 2.93 -18.20
CA GLN A 25 6.74 2.91 -19.62
C GLN A 25 6.81 4.29 -20.28
N LYS A 26 6.28 5.35 -19.66
CA LYS A 26 6.24 6.69 -20.28
C LYS A 26 7.00 7.79 -19.55
N ASP A 27 7.09 7.75 -18.21
CA ASP A 27 7.53 8.91 -17.44
C ASP A 27 8.57 8.61 -16.35
N ASN A 28 9.10 7.38 -16.26
CA ASN A 28 10.00 6.98 -15.16
C ASN A 28 9.40 7.21 -13.76
N ARG A 29 8.07 7.38 -13.66
CA ARG A 29 7.37 7.65 -12.41
C ARG A 29 7.16 6.36 -11.64
N SER A 30 7.42 6.46 -10.34
CA SER A 30 7.40 5.33 -9.40
C SER A 30 6.03 4.66 -9.33
N THR A 31 6.03 3.37 -9.00
CA THR A 31 4.82 2.57 -8.75
C THR A 31 3.86 3.33 -7.83
N TYR A 32 2.57 3.43 -8.19
CA TYR A 32 1.56 4.14 -7.40
C TYR A 32 0.43 3.19 -6.97
N LEU A 33 0.05 3.28 -5.70
CA LEU A 33 -1.10 2.57 -5.12
C LEU A 33 -2.34 3.46 -5.19
N TYR A 34 -3.48 2.90 -5.57
CA TYR A 34 -4.73 3.63 -5.72
C TYR A 34 -5.92 2.82 -5.20
N ASP A 35 -7.08 3.48 -5.09
CA ASP A 35 -8.23 3.01 -4.30
C ASP A 35 -7.85 2.80 -2.84
N GLU A 36 -7.54 3.92 -2.17
CA GLU A 36 -7.28 3.95 -0.74
C GLU A 36 -8.54 3.48 0.00
N ILE A 37 -8.36 2.48 0.86
CA ILE A 37 -9.41 1.87 1.65
C ILE A 37 -9.03 1.92 3.13
N THR A 38 -10.01 1.67 3.99
CA THR A 38 -9.73 1.52 5.40
C THR A 38 -9.06 0.18 5.69
N GLN A 39 -8.35 0.08 6.82
CA GLN A 39 -7.80 -1.20 7.28
C GLN A 39 -8.89 -2.28 7.39
N LYS A 40 -10.07 -1.92 7.91
CA LYS A 40 -11.21 -2.84 8.07
C LYS A 40 -11.74 -3.35 6.74
N ASP A 41 -11.79 -2.50 5.73
CA ASP A 41 -12.16 -2.91 4.37
C ASP A 41 -11.10 -3.85 3.79
N SER A 42 -9.82 -3.63 4.09
CA SER A 42 -8.74 -4.51 3.62
C SER A 42 -8.87 -5.92 4.18
N GLU A 43 -9.27 -6.05 5.45
CA GLU A 43 -9.56 -7.33 6.10
C GLU A 43 -10.81 -8.00 5.52
N THR A 44 -11.83 -7.21 5.18
CA THR A 44 -13.07 -7.70 4.55
C THR A 44 -12.77 -8.25 3.15
N HIS A 45 -12.05 -7.48 2.33
CA HIS A 45 -11.63 -7.89 1.00
C HIS A 45 -10.55 -8.98 1.00
N SER A 46 -9.80 -9.16 2.10
CA SER A 46 -8.71 -10.15 2.20
C SER A 46 -9.15 -11.58 1.88
N LYS A 47 -10.44 -11.89 2.06
CA LYS A 47 -11.04 -13.20 1.77
C LYS A 47 -11.23 -13.43 0.26
N GLU A 48 -11.52 -12.37 -0.47
CA GLU A 48 -11.91 -12.38 -1.89
C GLU A 48 -10.74 -12.03 -2.80
N ARG A 49 -9.91 -11.05 -2.43
CA ARG A 49 -8.83 -10.51 -3.26
C ARG A 49 -7.61 -10.07 -2.45
N ALA A 50 -6.51 -9.89 -3.16
CA ALA A 50 -5.32 -9.27 -2.59
C ALA A 50 -5.54 -7.76 -2.40
N TYR A 51 -4.90 -7.22 -1.38
CA TYR A 51 -4.80 -5.79 -1.10
C TYR A 51 -3.33 -5.40 -0.94
N TYR A 52 -3.06 -4.10 -0.89
CA TYR A 52 -1.73 -3.54 -0.74
C TYR A 52 -1.63 -2.71 0.53
N ILE A 53 -0.47 -2.75 1.17
CA ILE A 53 -0.13 -1.92 2.32
C ILE A 53 1.02 -1.02 1.90
N GLY A 54 0.76 0.28 1.77
CA GLY A 54 1.76 1.29 1.47
C GLY A 54 2.34 1.89 2.75
N TYR A 55 3.66 2.00 2.80
CA TYR A 55 4.42 2.65 3.86
C TYR A 55 4.84 4.03 3.36
N TYR A 56 4.32 5.07 3.99
CA TYR A 56 4.56 6.46 3.60
C TYR A 56 5.43 7.17 4.63
N LYS A 57 6.46 7.88 4.18
CA LYS A 57 7.25 8.80 5.01
C LYS A 57 7.26 10.16 4.33
N ASN A 58 6.95 11.23 5.05
CA ASN A 58 6.88 12.59 4.48
C ASN A 58 5.98 12.70 3.23
N ARG A 59 4.87 11.95 3.19
CA ARG A 59 3.93 11.80 2.05
C ARG A 59 4.48 11.04 0.83
N GLN A 60 5.69 10.48 0.91
CA GLN A 60 6.29 9.66 -0.14
C GLN A 60 6.15 8.17 0.18
N LEU A 61 5.72 7.36 -0.78
CA LEU A 61 5.69 5.92 -0.66
C LEU A 61 7.13 5.38 -0.70
N ILE A 62 7.57 4.78 0.41
CA ILE A 62 8.93 4.23 0.56
C ILE A 62 8.97 2.71 0.43
N ARG A 63 7.83 2.04 0.63
CA ARG A 63 7.70 0.59 0.54
C ARG A 63 6.24 0.21 0.36
N TYR A 64 5.96 -0.90 -0.30
CA TYR A 64 4.64 -1.50 -0.24
C TYR A 64 4.69 -3.01 -0.17
N LYS A 65 3.65 -3.59 0.43
CA LYS A 65 3.41 -5.02 0.46
C LYS A 65 2.13 -5.36 -0.28
N LYS A 66 2.09 -6.51 -0.93
CA LYS A 66 0.86 -7.14 -1.41
C LYS A 66 0.50 -8.27 -0.46
N VAL A 67 -0.72 -8.26 0.06
CA VAL A 67 -1.21 -9.25 1.01
C VAL A 67 -2.46 -9.93 0.45
N TYR A 68 -2.51 -11.25 0.57
CA TYR A 68 -3.69 -12.05 0.22
C TYR A 68 -3.95 -13.07 1.31
N ARG A 69 -5.16 -13.08 1.88
CA ARG A 69 -5.54 -13.99 2.98
C ARG A 69 -4.52 -14.01 4.13
N GLY A 70 -3.98 -12.84 4.49
CA GLY A 70 -2.97 -12.69 5.53
C GLY A 70 -1.53 -13.08 5.14
N GLN A 71 -1.32 -13.61 3.93
CA GLN A 71 0.01 -13.93 3.41
C GLN A 71 0.58 -12.78 2.59
N VAL A 72 1.82 -12.39 2.87
CA VAL A 72 2.55 -11.39 2.07
C VAL A 72 3.02 -12.07 0.79
N LEU A 73 2.42 -11.69 -0.33
CA LEU A 73 2.78 -12.19 -1.66
C LEU A 73 3.94 -11.41 -2.28
N MET A 74 4.09 -10.14 -1.90
CA MET A 74 5.11 -9.26 -2.45
C MET A 74 5.49 -8.22 -1.41
N ASP A 75 6.77 -7.87 -1.39
CA ASP A 75 7.33 -6.85 -0.54
C ASP A 75 8.35 -6.06 -1.34
N LYS A 76 8.10 -4.78 -1.54
CA LYS A 76 8.91 -3.95 -2.44
C LYS A 76 9.25 -2.64 -1.77
N GLU A 77 10.54 -2.39 -1.62
CA GLU A 77 11.05 -1.09 -1.24
C GLU A 77 11.20 -0.19 -2.46
N ILE A 78 10.88 1.09 -2.28
CA ILE A 78 11.01 2.13 -3.27
C ILE A 78 12.17 3.02 -2.82
N HIS A 79 13.15 3.20 -3.70
CA HIS A 79 14.32 4.05 -3.49
C HIS A 79 14.22 5.28 -4.38
#